data_AF-A0AAW7XMB0-F1
#
_entry.id   AF-A0AAW7XMB0-F1
#
_cell.length_a   1.000
_cell.length_b   1.000
_cell.length_c   1.000
_cell.angle_alpha   90.00
_cell.angle_beta   90.00
_cell.angle_gamma   90.00
#
_symmetry.space_group_name_H-M   'P 1'
#
loop_
_entity.id
_entity.type
_entity.pdbx_description
1 polymer ?
#
loop_
_entity_poly.entity_id
_entity_poly.type
_entity_poly.pdbx_seq_one_letter_code
_entity_poly.pdbx_strand_id
1 'polypeptide(L)'
;MTEQNLVFNRTETAALIGVDKTTLDEMRRRGLPVVAKSGKGVPSEYFMPDVIAWLRKYERDRAVERIERKANPDELEGLKAEKLRLEIEAKEMDNAKTRGDLADVDEIASLMSAIVIGGRELVRNVAPSRIAQRAASAPTSQLREIAKQEIEAALQDWHDRTIIHEIEGAGGRVKVGFPDGGCPLCDMRKLEGGEA
;
A
#
# COMPACT_ATOMS: atom_id res chain seq x y z
N MET A 1 -4.51 9.63 -28.77
CA MET A 1 -5.58 9.68 -29.80
C MET A 1 -6.42 8.42 -29.68
N THR A 2 -7.40 8.38 -28.77
CA THR A 2 -8.31 7.23 -28.60
C THR A 2 -9.62 7.59 -27.85
N GLU A 3 -10.04 8.86 -27.80
CA GLU A 3 -11.25 9.26 -27.06
C GLU A 3 -12.54 9.27 -27.90
N GLN A 4 -12.44 9.17 -29.23
CA GLN A 4 -13.62 9.20 -30.12
C GLN A 4 -14.39 7.88 -30.22
N ASN A 5 -13.86 6.75 -29.70
CA ASN A 5 -14.45 5.43 -29.90
C ASN A 5 -15.55 5.05 -28.89
N LEU A 6 -15.93 5.96 -27.99
CA LEU A 6 -16.94 5.71 -26.94
C LEU A 6 -18.04 6.78 -26.91
N VAL A 7 -18.20 7.52 -28.00
CA VAL A 7 -19.30 8.48 -28.20
C VAL A 7 -20.37 7.80 -29.03
N PHE A 8 -21.59 7.76 -28.49
CA PHE A 8 -22.72 7.06 -29.10
C PHE A 8 -23.93 7.98 -29.25
N ASN A 9 -24.78 7.64 -30.21
CA ASN A 9 -26.04 8.35 -30.39
C ASN A 9 -27.11 7.89 -29.38
N ARG A 10 -28.18 8.68 -29.25
CA ARG A 10 -29.31 8.38 -28.33
C ARG A 10 -29.84 6.94 -28.43
N THR A 11 -29.91 6.36 -29.62
CA THR A 11 -30.45 4.99 -29.80
C THR A 11 -29.45 3.94 -29.32
N GLU A 12 -28.19 4.11 -29.67
CA GLU A 12 -27.10 3.23 -29.26
C GLU A 12 -26.85 3.29 -27.76
N THR A 13 -26.84 4.48 -27.16
CA THR A 13 -26.68 4.66 -25.72
C THR A 13 -27.80 3.97 -24.94
N ALA A 14 -29.06 4.12 -25.37
CA ALA A 14 -30.21 3.46 -24.75
C ALA A 14 -30.08 1.92 -24.81
N ALA A 15 -29.67 1.38 -25.96
CA ALA A 15 -29.44 -0.05 -26.14
C ALA A 15 -28.28 -0.57 -25.28
N LEU A 16 -27.17 0.17 -25.18
CA LEU A 16 -25.99 -0.20 -24.41
C LEU A 16 -26.25 -0.25 -22.90
N ILE A 17 -27.06 0.66 -22.37
CA ILE A 17 -27.42 0.67 -20.95
C ILE A 17 -28.68 -0.15 -20.64
N GLY A 18 -29.30 -0.74 -21.65
CA GLY A 18 -30.47 -1.62 -21.50
C GLY A 18 -31.75 -0.91 -21.07
N VAL A 19 -31.95 0.36 -21.45
CA VAL A 19 -33.16 1.13 -21.11
C VAL A 19 -33.89 1.62 -22.35
N ASP A 20 -35.17 1.94 -22.21
CA ASP A 20 -35.93 2.54 -23.30
C ASP A 20 -35.47 3.98 -23.61
N LYS A 21 -35.65 4.42 -24.86
CA LYS A 21 -35.29 5.77 -25.32
C LYS A 21 -36.00 6.87 -24.51
N THR A 22 -37.22 6.61 -24.05
CA THR A 22 -37.99 7.52 -23.20
C THR A 22 -37.37 7.64 -21.80
N THR A 23 -36.92 6.52 -21.23
CA THR A 23 -36.18 6.49 -19.95
C THR A 23 -34.87 7.27 -20.04
N LEU A 24 -34.14 7.14 -21.15
CA LEU A 24 -32.93 7.93 -21.40
C LEU A 24 -33.23 9.45 -21.44
N ASP A 25 -34.36 9.86 -22.02
CA ASP A 25 -34.76 11.27 -22.02
C ASP A 25 -35.14 11.78 -20.62
N GLU A 26 -35.77 10.94 -19.80
CA GLU A 26 -36.03 11.27 -18.41
C GLU A 26 -34.74 11.43 -17.60
N MET A 27 -33.78 10.52 -17.79
CA MET A 27 -32.45 10.62 -17.19
C MET A 27 -31.73 11.90 -17.65
N ARG A 28 -31.86 12.27 -18.93
CA ARG A 28 -31.35 13.55 -19.46
C ARG A 28 -31.96 14.75 -18.75
N ARG A 29 -33.27 14.76 -18.51
CA ARG A 29 -33.92 15.84 -17.73
C ARG A 29 -33.40 15.92 -16.29
N ARG A 30 -32.97 14.78 -15.73
CA ARG A 30 -32.35 14.68 -14.40
C ARG A 30 -30.85 15.00 -14.38
N GLY A 31 -30.28 15.42 -15.51
CA GLY A 31 -28.89 15.88 -15.59
C GLY A 31 -27.89 14.84 -16.09
N LEU A 32 -28.32 13.88 -16.92
CA LEU A 32 -27.38 12.99 -17.63
C LEU A 32 -26.38 13.81 -18.47
N PRO A 33 -25.06 13.52 -18.39
CA PRO A 33 -24.04 14.19 -19.19
C PRO A 33 -24.27 14.00 -20.70
N VAL A 34 -24.13 15.09 -21.47
CA VAL A 34 -24.26 15.10 -22.94
C VAL A 34 -23.07 15.86 -23.52
N VAL A 35 -22.41 15.27 -24.51
CA VAL A 35 -21.21 15.85 -25.15
C VAL A 35 -21.60 16.98 -26.09
N ALA A 36 -22.62 16.75 -26.93
CA ALA A 36 -23.18 17.75 -27.83
C ALA A 36 -24.69 17.89 -27.59
N LYS A 37 -25.12 19.08 -27.16
CA LYS A 37 -26.55 19.40 -27.04
C LYS A 37 -27.17 19.43 -28.44
N SER A 38 -28.14 18.55 -28.67
CA SER A 38 -28.95 18.52 -29.88
C SER A 38 -29.64 19.87 -30.14
N GLY A 39 -29.31 20.49 -31.28
CA GLY A 39 -30.13 21.54 -31.93
C GLY A 39 -31.17 20.93 -32.89
N LYS A 40 -31.95 21.77 -33.57
CA LYS A 40 -32.97 21.32 -34.54
C LYS A 40 -32.28 20.59 -35.70
N GLY A 41 -32.39 19.26 -35.73
CA GLY A 41 -31.83 18.40 -36.80
C GLY A 41 -30.52 17.69 -36.48
N VAL A 42 -29.92 17.86 -35.29
CA VAL A 42 -28.65 17.19 -34.92
C VAL A 42 -28.88 16.18 -33.79
N PRO A 43 -28.53 14.89 -33.96
CA PRO A 43 -28.67 13.88 -32.92
C PRO A 43 -27.78 14.17 -31.71
N SER A 44 -28.27 13.85 -30.50
CA SER A 44 -27.47 13.99 -29.28
C SER A 44 -26.39 12.92 -29.19
N GLU A 45 -25.21 13.34 -28.75
CA GLU A 45 -24.04 12.49 -28.55
C GLU A 45 -23.73 12.33 -27.06
N TYR A 46 -23.45 11.08 -26.66
CA TYR A 46 -23.19 10.69 -25.28
C TYR A 46 -21.86 9.98 -25.17
N PHE A 47 -21.03 10.41 -24.22
CA PHE A 47 -19.81 9.71 -23.88
C PHE A 47 -20.10 8.65 -22.83
N MET A 48 -19.90 7.37 -23.17
CA MET A 48 -20.32 6.26 -22.32
C MET A 48 -19.67 6.24 -20.93
N PRO A 49 -18.37 6.54 -20.75
CA PRO A 49 -17.78 6.61 -19.41
C PRO A 49 -18.50 7.59 -18.47
N ASP A 50 -18.87 8.77 -18.97
CA ASP A 50 -19.59 9.78 -18.19
C ASP A 50 -21.02 9.33 -17.87
N VAL A 51 -21.69 8.70 -18.84
CA VAL A 51 -23.03 8.12 -18.65
C VAL A 51 -23.00 7.02 -17.58
N ILE A 52 -22.01 6.13 -17.60
CA ILE A 52 -21.85 5.05 -16.61
C ILE A 52 -21.54 5.63 -15.23
N ALA A 53 -20.64 6.62 -15.15
CA ALA A 53 -20.30 7.29 -13.89
C ALA A 53 -21.53 7.98 -13.28
N TRP A 54 -22.32 8.65 -14.10
CA TRP A 54 -23.57 9.27 -13.69
C TRP A 54 -24.61 8.22 -13.24
N LEU A 55 -24.79 7.13 -13.98
CA LEU A 55 -25.73 6.06 -13.62
C LEU A 55 -25.40 5.45 -12.26
N ARG A 56 -24.13 5.13 -12.01
CA ARG A 56 -23.67 4.61 -10.71
C ARG A 56 -23.95 5.59 -9.57
N LYS A 57 -23.73 6.88 -9.80
CA LYS A 57 -24.06 7.92 -8.81
C LYS A 57 -25.58 7.99 -8.59
N TYR A 58 -26.35 8.08 -9.67
CA TYR A 58 -27.80 8.18 -9.65
C TYR A 58 -28.46 6.99 -8.91
N GLU A 59 -27.97 5.77 -9.14
CA GLU A 59 -28.46 4.57 -8.46
C GLU A 59 -28.16 4.55 -6.97
N ARG A 60 -26.96 5.01 -6.57
CA ARG A 60 -26.58 5.15 -5.15
C ARG A 60 -27.45 6.19 -4.46
N ASP A 61 -27.61 7.37 -5.05
CA ASP A 61 -28.42 8.45 -4.47
C ASP A 61 -29.88 8.00 -4.29
N ARG A 62 -30.42 7.27 -5.29
CA ARG A 62 -31.77 6.70 -5.21
C ARG A 62 -31.89 5.58 -4.18
N ALA A 63 -30.83 4.79 -3.96
CA ALA A 63 -30.80 3.77 -2.91
C ALA A 63 -30.82 4.40 -1.52
N VAL A 64 -30.04 5.47 -1.32
CA VAL A 64 -30.04 6.27 -0.08
C VAL A 64 -31.42 6.89 0.15
N GLU A 65 -32.00 7.55 -0.85
CA GLU A 65 -33.33 8.17 -0.74
C GLU A 65 -34.42 7.14 -0.40
N ARG A 66 -34.34 5.92 -0.95
CA ARG A 66 -35.27 4.82 -0.61
C ARG A 66 -35.13 4.36 0.84
N ILE A 67 -33.91 4.36 1.38
CA ILE A 67 -33.64 4.02 2.78
C ILE A 67 -34.16 5.15 3.66
N GLU A 68 -33.84 6.40 3.35
CA GLU A 68 -34.29 7.58 4.12
C GLU A 68 -35.82 7.73 4.15
N ARG A 69 -36.52 7.38 3.07
CA ARG A 69 -38.00 7.39 3.03
C ARG A 69 -38.67 6.25 3.79
N LYS A 70 -37.96 5.15 4.04
CA LYS A 70 -38.50 3.95 4.71
C LYS A 70 -38.03 3.79 6.15
N ALA A 71 -36.91 4.41 6.52
CA ALA A 71 -36.36 4.37 7.86
C ALA A 71 -37.11 5.34 8.79
N ASN A 72 -37.35 4.91 10.02
CA ASN A 72 -37.78 5.82 11.08
C ASN A 72 -36.66 6.85 11.33
N PRO A 73 -36.94 8.16 11.45
CA PRO A 73 -35.92 9.18 11.71
C PRO A 73 -34.93 8.82 12.84
N ASP A 74 -35.43 8.19 13.91
CA ASP A 74 -34.61 7.73 15.05
C ASP A 74 -33.60 6.62 14.67
N GLU A 75 -33.98 5.72 13.76
CA GLU A 75 -33.09 4.65 13.28
C GLU A 75 -31.99 5.22 12.37
N LEU A 76 -32.34 6.20 11.54
CA LEU A 76 -31.38 6.87 10.66
C LEU A 76 -30.34 7.67 11.47
N GLU A 77 -30.78 8.34 12.54
CA GLU A 77 -29.90 9.06 13.46
C GLU A 77 -28.98 8.10 14.22
N GLY A 78 -29.49 6.96 14.69
CA GLY A 78 -28.69 5.89 15.30
C GLY A 78 -27.59 5.36 14.39
N LEU A 79 -27.92 5.04 13.13
CA LEU A 79 -26.94 4.57 12.14
C LEU A 79 -25.89 5.63 11.80
N LYS A 80 -26.28 6.91 11.75
CA LYS A 80 -25.33 8.02 11.53
C LYS A 80 -24.38 8.17 12.71
N ALA A 81 -24.88 8.07 13.94
CA ALA A 81 -24.05 8.12 15.15
C ALA A 81 -23.06 6.95 15.21
N GLU A 82 -23.50 5.74 14.88
CA GLU A 82 -22.64 4.56 14.82
C GLU A 82 -21.56 4.69 13.74
N LYS A 83 -21.95 5.13 12.54
CA LYS A 83 -21.00 5.41 11.46
C LYS A 83 -19.95 6.42 11.90
N LEU A 84 -20.37 7.53 12.52
CA LEU A 84 -19.46 8.56 13.00
C LEU A 84 -18.49 8.02 14.06
N ARG A 85 -18.98 7.17 14.99
CA ARG A 85 -18.13 6.52 16.00
C ARG A 85 -17.03 5.67 15.33
N LEU A 86 -17.41 4.84 14.36
CA LEU A 86 -16.45 3.98 13.63
C LEU A 86 -15.46 4.81 12.80
N GLU A 87 -15.90 5.92 12.21
CA GLU A 87 -15.01 6.84 11.49
C GLU A 87 -14.00 7.53 12.43
N ILE A 88 -14.43 7.91 13.63
CA ILE A 88 -13.54 8.47 14.66
C ILE A 88 -12.51 7.42 15.08
N GLU A 89 -12.95 6.20 15.40
CA GLU A 89 -12.07 5.10 15.80
C GLU A 89 -11.03 4.77 14.72
N ALA A 90 -11.46 4.67 13.45
CA ALA A 90 -10.54 4.47 12.33
C ALA A 90 -9.50 5.59 12.23
N LYS A 91 -9.92 6.85 12.41
CA LYS A 91 -9.02 8.00 12.38
C LYS A 91 -8.06 8.03 13.57
N GLU A 92 -8.50 7.59 14.74
CA GLU A 92 -7.63 7.43 15.91
C GLU A 92 -6.57 6.36 15.68
N MET A 93 -6.94 5.22 15.08
CA MET A 93 -5.97 4.20 14.68
C MET A 93 -4.95 4.72 13.66
N ASP A 94 -5.38 5.47 12.64
CA ASP A 94 -4.47 6.07 11.66
C ASP A 94 -3.54 7.12 12.30
N ASN A 95 -4.06 7.91 13.24
CA ASN A 95 -3.23 8.83 14.02
C ASN A 95 -2.20 8.08 14.88
N ALA A 96 -2.58 6.95 15.50
CA ALA A 96 -1.69 6.10 16.27
C ALA A 96 -0.59 5.46 15.39
N LYS A 97 -0.94 5.01 14.18
CA LYS A 97 0.03 4.54 13.18
C LYS A 97 1.01 5.64 12.79
N THR A 98 0.51 6.84 12.49
CA THR A 98 1.34 7.99 12.11
C THR A 98 2.28 8.44 13.23
N ARG A 99 1.84 8.29 14.49
CA ARG A 99 2.68 8.54 15.67
C ARG A 99 3.72 7.44 15.94
N GLY A 100 3.56 6.26 15.32
CA GLY A 100 4.39 5.09 15.55
C GLY A 100 4.00 4.29 16.80
N ASP A 101 2.82 4.54 17.37
CA ASP A 101 2.31 3.82 18.55
C ASP A 101 1.65 2.48 18.15
N LEU A 102 1.25 2.34 16.88
CA LEU A 102 0.64 1.13 16.32
C LEU A 102 1.38 0.72 15.04
N ALA A 103 1.79 -0.54 14.94
CA ALA A 103 2.44 -1.09 13.76
C ALA A 103 1.73 -2.37 13.30
N ASP A 104 1.69 -2.60 11.99
CA ASP A 104 1.12 -3.81 11.43
C ASP A 104 2.12 -4.97 11.60
N VAL A 105 1.65 -6.07 12.20
CA VAL A 105 2.47 -7.26 12.48
C VAL A 105 2.92 -7.91 11.18
N ASP A 106 2.08 -7.92 10.15
CA ASP A 106 2.41 -8.54 8.86
C ASP A 106 3.47 -7.72 8.12
N GLU A 107 3.40 -6.39 8.24
CA GLU A 107 4.41 -5.49 7.69
C GLU A 107 5.77 -5.70 8.39
N ILE A 108 5.79 -5.78 9.72
CA ILE A 108 7.01 -6.09 10.49
C ILE A 108 7.59 -7.45 10.06
N ALA A 109 6.76 -8.49 9.97
CA ALA A 109 7.22 -9.82 9.60
C ALA A 109 7.83 -9.86 8.19
N SER A 110 7.22 -9.13 7.25
CA SER A 110 7.70 -8.97 5.88
C SER A 110 9.06 -8.25 5.85
N LEU A 111 9.16 -7.10 6.52
CA LEU A 111 10.40 -6.32 6.62
C LEU A 111 11.51 -7.13 7.29
N MET A 112 11.23 -7.86 8.37
CA MET A 112 12.24 -8.71 9.01
C MET A 112 12.69 -9.84 8.10
N SER A 113 11.79 -10.43 7.33
CA SER A 113 12.14 -11.46 6.34
C SER A 113 13.07 -10.90 5.27
N ALA A 114 12.77 -9.70 4.75
CA ALA A 114 13.62 -9.00 3.77
C ALA A 114 15.01 -8.70 4.35
N ILE A 115 15.08 -8.20 5.59
CA ILE A 115 16.34 -7.93 6.31
C ILE A 115 17.21 -9.19 6.39
N VAL A 116 16.63 -10.32 6.81
CA VAL A 116 17.37 -11.58 6.97
C VAL A 116 17.81 -12.15 5.62
N ILE A 117 16.96 -12.08 4.60
CA ILE A 117 17.28 -12.58 3.26
C ILE A 117 18.42 -11.76 2.64
N GLY A 118 18.33 -10.43 2.69
CA GLY A 118 19.35 -9.55 2.13
C GLY A 118 20.71 -9.70 2.81
N GLY A 119 20.73 -9.77 4.15
CA GLY A 119 21.96 -10.06 4.90
C GLY A 119 22.56 -11.42 4.52
N ARG A 120 21.74 -12.46 4.39
CA ARG A 120 22.17 -13.80 3.97
C ARG A 120 22.77 -13.80 2.57
N GLU A 121 22.15 -13.12 1.62
CA GLU A 121 22.63 -13.04 0.24
C GLU A 121 24.00 -12.38 0.15
N LEU A 122 24.21 -11.30 0.89
CA LEU A 122 25.48 -10.59 0.89
C LEU A 122 26.60 -11.44 1.52
N VAL A 123 26.33 -12.09 2.65
CA VAL A 123 27.29 -13.03 3.27
C VAL A 123 27.57 -14.23 2.37
N ARG A 124 26.59 -14.73 1.63
CA ARG A 124 26.78 -15.90 0.76
C ARG A 124 27.51 -15.57 -0.55
N ASN A 125 27.27 -14.41 -1.13
CA ASN A 125 27.72 -14.09 -2.48
C ASN A 125 28.93 -13.15 -2.51
N VAL A 126 29.14 -12.32 -1.49
CA VAL A 126 30.22 -11.31 -1.47
C VAL A 126 31.37 -11.74 -0.56
N ALA A 127 31.07 -12.18 0.66
CA ALA A 127 32.11 -12.53 1.63
C ALA A 127 33.07 -13.64 1.14
N PRO A 128 32.63 -14.75 0.49
CA PRO A 128 33.55 -15.83 0.13
C PRO A 128 34.62 -15.39 -0.87
N SER A 129 34.29 -14.52 -1.82
CA SER A 129 35.25 -13.98 -2.79
C SER A 129 36.27 -13.07 -2.12
N ARG A 130 35.84 -12.17 -1.22
CA ARG A 130 36.75 -11.28 -0.47
C ARG A 130 37.64 -12.07 0.49
N ILE A 131 37.08 -13.06 1.17
CA ILE A 131 37.81 -13.98 2.06
C ILE A 131 38.86 -14.74 1.25
N ALA A 132 38.50 -15.35 0.12
CA ALA A 132 39.45 -16.09 -0.71
C ALA A 132 40.63 -15.23 -1.17
N GLN A 133 40.35 -13.98 -1.57
CA GLN A 133 41.37 -13.03 -2.00
C GLN A 133 42.36 -12.68 -0.88
N ARG A 134 41.88 -12.40 0.34
CA ARG A 134 42.74 -12.10 1.50
C ARG A 134 43.43 -13.35 2.06
N ALA A 135 42.75 -14.51 2.03
CA ALA A 135 43.28 -15.78 2.51
C ALA A 135 44.45 -16.29 1.66
N ALA A 136 44.47 -16.00 0.35
CA ALA A 136 45.49 -16.47 -0.57
C ALA A 136 46.93 -16.08 -0.17
N SER A 137 47.11 -14.98 0.55
CA SER A 137 48.42 -14.46 0.98
C SER A 137 48.64 -14.52 2.49
N ALA A 138 47.69 -15.08 3.25
CA ALA A 138 47.69 -15.03 4.71
C ALA A 138 48.12 -16.36 5.37
N PRO A 139 48.81 -16.31 6.51
CA PRO A 139 49.12 -17.51 7.28
C PRO A 139 47.85 -18.14 7.86
N THR A 140 47.85 -19.47 8.03
CA THR A 140 46.69 -20.24 8.52
C THR A 140 46.13 -19.73 9.85
N SER A 141 46.99 -19.23 10.74
CA SER A 141 46.60 -18.67 12.04
C SER A 141 45.70 -17.43 11.93
N GLN A 142 45.75 -16.70 10.82
CA GLN A 142 44.99 -15.47 10.59
C GLN A 142 43.69 -15.70 9.80
N LEU A 143 43.49 -16.88 9.20
CA LEU A 143 42.34 -17.14 8.33
C LEU A 143 40.99 -16.99 9.04
N ARG A 144 40.89 -17.43 10.30
CA ARG A 144 39.68 -17.27 11.11
C ARG A 144 39.32 -15.79 11.30
N GLU A 145 40.33 -14.96 11.56
CA GLU A 145 40.13 -13.54 11.82
C GLU A 145 39.76 -12.79 10.54
N ILE A 146 40.43 -13.11 9.43
CA ILE A 146 40.08 -12.59 8.10
C ILE A 146 38.63 -12.95 7.74
N ALA A 147 38.21 -14.20 7.96
CA ALA A 147 36.85 -14.64 7.67
C ALA A 147 35.81 -13.86 8.51
N LYS A 148 36.07 -13.66 9.80
CA LYS A 148 35.19 -12.86 10.66
C LYS A 148 35.09 -11.41 10.17
N GLN A 149 36.22 -10.75 9.95
CA GLN A 149 36.25 -9.36 9.50
C GLN A 149 35.50 -9.14 8.18
N GLU A 150 35.64 -10.05 7.23
CA GLU A 150 34.93 -9.94 5.94
C GLU A 150 33.43 -10.20 6.05
N ILE A 151 33.01 -11.12 6.93
CA ILE A 151 31.58 -11.34 7.21
C ILE A 151 30.99 -10.12 7.92
N GLU A 152 31.69 -9.56 8.91
CA GLU A 152 31.30 -8.35 9.62
C GLU A 152 31.17 -7.16 8.64
N ALA A 153 32.17 -6.97 7.78
CA ALA A 153 32.17 -5.91 6.77
C ALA A 153 31.04 -6.09 5.75
N ALA A 154 30.73 -7.34 5.35
CA ALA A 154 29.57 -7.60 4.51
C ALA A 154 28.28 -7.22 5.23
N LEU A 155 28.06 -7.66 6.48
CA LEU A 155 26.85 -7.31 7.22
C LEU A 155 26.71 -5.80 7.46
N GLN A 156 27.82 -5.09 7.67
CA GLN A 156 27.83 -3.63 7.76
C GLN A 156 27.46 -2.97 6.43
N ASP A 157 28.04 -3.44 5.31
CA ASP A 157 27.68 -2.99 3.96
C ASP A 157 26.16 -3.16 3.69
N TRP A 158 25.55 -4.24 4.20
CA TRP A 158 24.09 -4.47 4.11
C TRP A 158 23.30 -3.49 4.97
N HIS A 159 23.73 -3.30 6.22
CA HIS A 159 23.09 -2.36 7.15
C HIS A 159 23.03 -0.95 6.52
N ASP A 160 24.16 -0.47 5.97
CA ASP A 160 24.28 0.89 5.48
C ASP A 160 23.50 1.12 4.19
N ARG A 161 23.40 0.11 3.31
CA ARG A 161 22.79 0.26 1.97
C ARG A 161 21.27 0.19 1.96
N THR A 162 20.68 -0.64 2.81
CA THR A 162 19.28 -1.05 2.59
C THR A 162 18.39 -0.77 3.78
N ILE A 163 18.84 -1.10 4.99
CA ILE A 163 17.97 -1.06 6.18
C ILE A 163 17.61 0.39 6.56
N ILE A 164 18.59 1.29 6.62
CA ILE A 164 18.33 2.67 7.03
C ILE A 164 17.48 3.41 5.99
N HIS A 165 17.83 3.30 4.71
CA HIS A 165 17.13 4.00 3.65
C HIS A 165 15.69 3.51 3.44
N GLU A 166 15.42 2.20 3.55
CA GLU A 166 14.05 1.68 3.45
C GLU A 166 13.19 2.07 4.65
N ILE A 167 13.75 2.03 5.87
CA ILE A 167 13.00 2.42 7.08
C ILE A 167 12.69 3.92 7.07
N GLU A 168 13.65 4.77 6.71
CA GLU A 168 13.42 6.22 6.57
C GLU A 168 12.42 6.53 5.44
N GLY A 169 12.50 5.81 4.32
CA GLY A 169 11.57 5.93 3.19
C GLY A 169 10.12 5.53 3.54
N ALA A 170 9.95 4.58 4.45
CA ALA A 170 8.65 4.19 5.00
C ALA A 170 8.13 5.14 6.10
N GLY A 171 8.85 6.23 6.40
CA GLY A 171 8.49 7.20 7.45
C GLY A 171 8.88 6.77 8.87
N GLY A 172 9.59 5.65 9.00
CA GLY A 172 10.18 5.21 10.25
C GLY A 172 11.32 6.13 10.67
N ARG A 173 11.40 6.43 11.97
CA ARG A 173 12.55 7.13 12.56
C ARG A 173 13.42 6.15 13.32
N VAL A 174 14.50 5.69 12.70
CA VAL A 174 15.55 4.97 13.43
C VAL A 174 16.31 6.00 14.26
N LYS A 175 16.35 5.84 15.59
CA LYS A 175 17.28 6.60 16.41
C LYS A 175 18.68 6.11 16.08
N VAL A 176 19.45 6.92 15.35
CA VAL A 176 20.88 6.70 15.18
C VAL A 176 21.55 6.65 16.56
N GLY A 177 22.29 5.57 16.82
CA GLY A 177 22.93 5.32 18.12
C GLY A 177 22.28 4.24 18.98
N PHE A 178 21.57 3.26 18.40
CA PHE A 178 21.37 2.00 19.11
C PHE A 178 22.77 1.41 19.37
N PRO A 179 23.20 1.23 20.63
CA PRO A 179 24.52 0.65 20.88
C PRO A 179 24.51 -0.73 20.23
N ASP A 180 25.57 -1.06 19.50
CA ASP A 180 25.86 -2.43 19.08
C ASP A 180 26.00 -3.26 20.35
N GLY A 181 24.85 -3.69 20.87
CA GLY A 181 24.79 -4.53 22.05
C GLY A 181 25.52 -5.80 21.71
N GLY A 182 26.40 -6.23 22.62
CA GLY A 182 27.05 -7.53 22.51
C GLY A 182 26.01 -8.58 22.14
N CYS A 183 26.32 -9.37 21.11
CA CYS A 183 25.38 -10.37 20.59
C CYS A 183 24.83 -11.19 21.77
N PRO A 184 23.52 -11.17 22.05
CA PRO A 184 22.97 -11.77 23.25
C PRO A 184 23.24 -13.28 23.31
N LEU A 185 23.35 -13.94 22.15
CA LEU A 185 23.72 -15.35 22.04
C LEU A 185 25.22 -15.58 22.32
N CYS A 186 26.09 -14.62 21.99
CA CYS A 186 27.51 -14.68 22.31
C CYS A 186 27.77 -14.42 23.79
N ASP A 187 27.03 -13.49 24.40
CA ASP A 187 27.17 -13.19 25.82
C ASP A 187 26.55 -14.31 26.69
N MET A 188 25.47 -14.96 26.26
CA MET A 188 24.99 -16.18 26.92
C MET A 188 25.99 -17.33 26.85
N ARG A 189 26.70 -17.50 25.72
CA ARG A 189 27.71 -18.57 25.58
C ARG A 189 28.98 -18.31 26.41
N LYS A 190 29.32 -17.05 26.72
CA LYS A 190 30.40 -16.70 27.66
C LYS A 190 30.04 -16.99 29.11
N LEU A 191 28.76 -16.95 29.48
CA LEU A 191 28.29 -17.30 30.82
C LEU A 191 28.27 -18.82 31.05
N GLU A 192 28.09 -19.60 29.99
CA GLU A 192 28.07 -21.07 30.05
C GLU A 192 29.46 -21.71 29.86
N GLY A 193 30.45 -20.95 29.38
CA GLY A 193 31.80 -21.41 29.09
C GLY A 193 32.85 -20.86 30.07
N GLY A 194 32.74 -21.25 31.34
CA GLY A 194 33.84 -21.11 32.30
C GLY A 194 34.99 -22.07 31.94
N GLU A 195 36.18 -21.50 31.86
CA GLU A 195 37.53 -22.10 31.78
C GLU A 195 37.64 -23.64 31.85
N ALA A 196 38.11 -24.24 30.75
CA ALA A 196 39.16 -25.26 30.71
C ALA A 196 39.82 -25.27 29.32
#